data_AF-A0A429RSS7-F1
#
_entry.id   AF-A0A429RSS7-F1
#
_cell.length_a   1.000
_cell.length_b   1.000
_cell.length_c   1.000
_cell.angle_alpha   90.00
_cell.angle_beta   90.00
_cell.angle_gamma   90.00
#
_symmetry.space_group_name_H-M   'P 1'
#
loop_
_entity.id
_entity.type
_entity.pdbx_description
1 polymer ?
#
loop_
_entity_poly.entity_id
_entity_poly.type
_entity_poly.pdbx_seq_one_letter_code
_entity_poly.pdbx_strand_id
1 'polypeptide(L)'
;MPSIETLAPAAGAVDAAGLGAYDAEALAGCAVDRAEPWWRRLACVEALAGRVPPSRLDDLLTCLYDRTDTGVVRKALLDLLSDREELLPWLRHEDRREESAYGMTEAALAARGRLGDLTAAPGLAELAFSHWRHSRETGDAGLDALVARHGAAAVLDRLDDARPEARAWRWRRRWHAGEDVTAALADPDPGVAHLMQDYLTDPAGLRRYLAAAPTVDAALWAAYALHRLTEDVTETRAVHEALGRPRVEVEGLAEDVRRAIVHEYGAWCEKQSDPRWRIEQLCTQPPEPPDQEAQLRRATAALGAAGLAPRPPVSCGEAHRQGDGTYHVIEYGDGRELFLSTLGPYAGDHEDDPEARAALEAAGFRWIDAERGAVRVTGLGVYYFGARIPLDVHTLLFYWQD
;
A
#
# COMPACT_ATOMS: atom_id res chain seq x y z
N MET A 1 40.74 -15.48 -16.00
CA MET A 1 39.27 -15.51 -16.17
C MET A 1 38.68 -14.86 -14.94
N PRO A 2 37.64 -14.02 -15.06
CA PRO A 2 36.94 -13.49 -13.89
C PRO A 2 36.41 -14.66 -13.04
N SER A 3 36.36 -14.52 -11.72
CA SER A 3 35.68 -15.47 -10.81
C SER A 3 34.30 -14.94 -10.42
N ILE A 4 33.43 -15.79 -9.89
CA ILE A 4 32.11 -15.37 -9.38
C ILE A 4 32.27 -14.25 -8.32
N GLU A 5 33.27 -14.35 -7.44
CA GLU A 5 33.57 -13.32 -6.43
C GLU A 5 33.87 -11.95 -7.06
N THR A 6 34.60 -11.93 -8.19
CA THR A 6 34.90 -10.68 -8.90
C THR A 6 33.72 -10.13 -9.68
N LEU A 7 32.77 -10.98 -10.07
CA LEU A 7 31.55 -10.60 -10.79
C LEU A 7 30.42 -10.17 -9.83
N ALA A 8 30.45 -10.63 -8.57
CA ALA A 8 29.53 -10.23 -7.51
C ALA A 8 30.28 -9.98 -6.18
N PRO A 9 31.10 -8.91 -6.11
CA PRO A 9 31.94 -8.61 -4.95
C PRO A 9 31.13 -8.18 -3.72
N ALA A 10 30.02 -7.47 -3.89
CA ALA A 10 29.21 -6.93 -2.79
C ALA A 10 27.72 -6.85 -3.17
N ALA A 11 26.85 -6.68 -2.16
CA ALA A 11 25.44 -6.44 -2.39
C ALA A 11 25.23 -5.19 -3.27
N GLY A 12 24.41 -5.31 -4.32
CA GLY A 12 24.15 -4.23 -5.28
C GLY A 12 25.26 -3.99 -6.33
N ALA A 13 26.40 -4.68 -6.24
CA ALA A 13 27.49 -4.60 -7.22
C ALA A 13 27.63 -5.94 -7.94
N VAL A 14 26.80 -6.16 -8.96
CA VAL A 14 26.73 -7.42 -9.73
C VAL A 14 26.93 -7.16 -11.22
N ASP A 15 27.90 -7.83 -11.84
CA ASP A 15 28.05 -7.94 -13.29
C ASP A 15 27.16 -9.07 -13.82
N ALA A 16 25.88 -8.75 -14.03
CA ALA A 16 24.87 -9.71 -14.50
C ALA A 16 25.22 -10.29 -15.88
N ALA A 17 25.83 -9.51 -16.77
CA ALA A 17 26.25 -9.98 -18.08
C ALA A 17 27.42 -10.97 -17.97
N GLY A 18 28.40 -10.66 -17.13
CA GLY A 18 29.51 -11.55 -16.81
C GLY A 18 29.05 -12.86 -16.19
N LEU A 19 28.13 -12.82 -15.22
CA LEU A 19 27.52 -14.03 -14.64
C LEU A 19 26.68 -14.80 -15.67
N GLY A 20 25.95 -14.11 -16.53
CA GLY A 20 25.17 -14.72 -17.63
C GLY A 20 26.03 -15.54 -18.60
N ALA A 21 27.27 -15.11 -18.83
CA ALA A 21 28.24 -15.82 -19.67
C ALA A 21 29.08 -16.87 -18.90
N TYR A 22 28.97 -16.92 -17.57
CA TYR A 22 29.75 -17.83 -16.73
C TYR A 22 29.22 -19.27 -16.80
N ASP A 23 30.05 -20.24 -16.40
CA ASP A 23 29.66 -21.65 -16.42
C ASP A 23 28.47 -21.95 -15.47
N ALA A 24 27.44 -22.61 -15.98
CA ALA A 24 26.19 -22.85 -15.24
C ALA A 24 26.37 -23.85 -14.08
N GLU A 25 27.26 -24.83 -14.21
CA GLU A 25 27.58 -25.77 -13.14
C GLU A 25 28.22 -25.06 -11.94
N ALA A 26 29.18 -24.17 -12.22
CA ALA A 26 29.82 -23.36 -11.19
C ALA A 26 28.83 -22.39 -10.50
N LEU A 27 27.91 -21.78 -11.26
CA LEU A 27 26.88 -20.90 -10.70
C LEU A 27 25.90 -21.67 -9.82
N ALA A 28 25.46 -22.85 -10.24
CA ALA A 28 24.58 -23.70 -9.44
C ALA A 28 25.28 -24.18 -8.16
N GLY A 29 26.57 -24.51 -8.23
CA GLY A 29 27.39 -24.80 -7.06
C GLY A 29 27.45 -23.63 -6.08
N CYS A 30 27.71 -22.41 -6.58
CA CYS A 30 27.72 -21.21 -5.73
C CYS A 30 26.34 -20.91 -5.13
N ALA A 31 25.25 -21.08 -5.89
CA ALA A 31 23.89 -20.81 -5.41
C ALA A 31 23.51 -21.64 -4.17
N VAL A 32 23.97 -22.88 -4.08
CA VAL A 32 23.65 -23.79 -2.96
C VAL A 32 24.69 -23.77 -1.84
N ASP A 33 25.86 -23.14 -2.05
CA ASP A 33 26.92 -23.06 -1.04
C ASP A 33 26.56 -22.03 0.04
N ARG A 34 26.33 -22.50 1.27
CA ARG A 34 25.97 -21.65 2.41
C ARG A 34 27.13 -20.86 2.98
N ALA A 35 28.37 -21.18 2.62
CA ALA A 35 29.52 -20.35 2.98
C ALA A 35 29.53 -19.04 2.18
N GLU A 36 28.86 -19.01 1.02
CA GLU A 36 28.74 -17.81 0.20
C GLU A 36 27.67 -16.85 0.75
N PRO A 37 27.89 -15.53 0.66
CA PRO A 37 26.92 -14.56 1.13
C PRO A 37 25.67 -14.56 0.24
N TRP A 38 24.51 -14.30 0.86
CA TRP A 38 23.20 -14.43 0.20
C TRP A 38 23.07 -13.61 -1.09
N TRP A 39 23.69 -12.41 -1.18
CA TRP A 39 23.59 -11.56 -2.37
C TRP A 39 24.30 -12.16 -3.58
N ARG A 40 25.40 -12.90 -3.37
CA ARG A 40 26.13 -13.59 -4.42
C ARG A 40 25.39 -14.83 -4.87
N ARG A 41 24.88 -15.59 -3.90
CA ARG A 41 24.03 -16.76 -4.17
C ARG A 41 22.81 -16.36 -5.00
N LEU A 42 22.12 -15.29 -4.62
CA LEU A 42 20.99 -14.72 -5.36
C LEU A 42 21.38 -14.38 -6.81
N ALA A 43 22.47 -13.63 -7.00
CA ALA A 43 22.94 -13.26 -8.33
C ALA A 43 23.25 -14.49 -9.22
N CYS A 44 23.78 -15.56 -8.61
CA CYS A 44 24.00 -16.82 -9.32
C CYS A 44 22.69 -17.50 -9.71
N VAL A 45 21.69 -17.53 -8.83
CA VAL A 45 20.36 -18.08 -9.11
C VAL A 45 19.70 -17.33 -10.27
N GLU A 46 19.71 -15.99 -10.25
CA GLU A 46 19.17 -15.16 -11.33
C GLU A 46 19.88 -15.42 -12.66
N ALA A 47 21.21 -15.57 -12.62
CA ALA A 47 21.99 -15.87 -13.81
C ALA A 47 21.69 -17.27 -14.39
N LEU A 48 21.12 -18.21 -13.64
CA LEU A 48 20.78 -19.57 -14.09
C LEU A 48 19.50 -19.66 -14.93
N ALA A 49 18.76 -18.56 -15.10
CA ALA A 49 17.51 -18.53 -15.86
C ALA A 49 17.64 -19.21 -17.25
N GLY A 50 16.83 -20.23 -17.49
CA GLY A 50 16.81 -21.00 -18.75
C GLY A 50 17.99 -21.96 -18.98
N ARG A 51 18.89 -22.14 -18.00
CA ARG A 51 20.10 -22.95 -18.15
C ARG A 51 20.50 -23.73 -16.89
N VAL A 52 19.50 -24.20 -16.14
CA VAL A 52 19.70 -25.02 -14.93
C VAL A 52 20.37 -26.36 -15.29
N PRO A 53 21.57 -26.68 -14.74
CA PRO A 53 22.22 -27.96 -14.99
C PRO A 53 21.43 -29.13 -14.37
N PRO A 54 21.10 -30.20 -15.13
CA PRO A 54 20.32 -31.34 -14.59
C PRO A 54 20.99 -32.05 -13.41
N SER A 55 22.32 -32.11 -13.42
CA SER A 55 23.19 -32.66 -12.36
C SER A 55 23.06 -31.95 -11.00
N ARG A 56 22.61 -30.68 -10.99
CA ARG A 56 22.53 -29.82 -9.81
C ARG A 56 21.11 -29.59 -9.31
N LEU A 57 20.13 -30.17 -10.00
CA LEU A 57 18.73 -29.96 -9.67
C LEU A 57 18.41 -30.37 -8.22
N ASP A 58 18.85 -31.55 -7.79
CA ASP A 58 18.55 -32.06 -6.45
C ASP A 58 19.16 -31.18 -5.35
N ASP A 59 20.35 -30.63 -5.60
CA ASP A 59 21.01 -29.68 -4.70
C ASP A 59 20.19 -28.37 -4.59
N LEU A 60 19.73 -27.84 -5.73
CA LEU A 60 18.91 -26.62 -5.79
C LEU A 60 17.54 -26.82 -5.12
N LEU A 61 16.90 -27.97 -5.33
CA LEU A 61 15.65 -28.34 -4.66
C LEU A 61 15.84 -28.48 -3.16
N THR A 62 16.91 -29.13 -2.72
CA THR A 62 17.26 -29.25 -1.29
C THR A 62 17.43 -27.87 -0.66
N CYS A 63 18.12 -26.96 -1.35
CA CYS A 63 18.28 -25.57 -0.92
C CYS A 63 16.94 -24.81 -0.83
N LEU A 64 16.05 -25.00 -1.81
CA LEU A 64 14.71 -24.41 -1.82
C LEU A 64 13.87 -24.90 -0.61
N TYR A 65 13.94 -26.19 -0.30
CA TYR A 65 13.15 -26.82 0.75
C TYR A 65 13.63 -26.47 2.16
N ASP A 66 14.89 -26.08 2.34
CA ASP A 66 15.43 -25.80 3.67
C ASP A 66 14.91 -24.47 4.24
N ARG A 67 14.06 -24.57 5.27
CA ARG A 67 13.47 -23.41 5.97
C ARG A 67 14.49 -22.57 6.74
N THR A 68 15.68 -23.10 7.01
CA THR A 68 16.76 -22.39 7.72
C THR A 68 17.62 -21.53 6.79
N ASP A 69 17.47 -21.68 5.47
CA ASP A 69 18.18 -20.86 4.50
C ASP A 69 17.50 -19.49 4.29
N THR A 70 18.21 -18.58 3.63
CA THR A 70 17.76 -17.21 3.38
C THR A 70 16.53 -17.20 2.48
N GLY A 71 15.44 -16.60 2.96
CA GLY A 71 14.17 -16.50 2.22
C GLY A 71 14.32 -15.90 0.82
N VAL A 72 15.20 -14.91 0.65
CA VAL A 72 15.45 -14.26 -0.65
C VAL A 72 16.04 -15.25 -1.68
N VAL A 73 17.01 -16.08 -1.27
CA VAL A 73 17.61 -17.10 -2.16
C VAL A 73 16.59 -18.19 -2.49
N ARG A 74 15.84 -18.66 -1.49
CA ARG A 74 14.79 -19.67 -1.67
C ARG A 74 13.69 -19.17 -2.61
N LYS A 75 13.28 -17.90 -2.50
CA LYS A 75 12.29 -17.28 -3.38
C LYS A 75 12.79 -17.25 -4.83
N ALA A 76 14.04 -16.86 -5.05
CA ALA A 76 14.64 -16.85 -6.38
C ALA A 76 14.77 -18.28 -6.96
N LEU A 77 15.15 -19.26 -6.14
CA LEU A 77 15.19 -20.67 -6.54
C LEU A 77 13.81 -21.19 -6.92
N LEU A 78 12.78 -20.81 -6.16
CA LEU A 78 11.41 -21.18 -6.48
C LEU A 78 10.99 -20.59 -7.84
N ASP A 79 11.30 -19.33 -8.09
CA ASP A 79 10.98 -18.70 -9.38
C ASP A 79 11.70 -19.40 -10.54
N LEU A 80 13.00 -19.66 -10.38
CA LEU A 80 13.84 -20.39 -11.34
C LEU A 80 13.30 -21.80 -11.67
N LEU A 81 12.76 -22.50 -10.67
CA LEU A 81 12.31 -23.89 -10.80
C LEU A 81 10.78 -24.01 -10.94
N SER A 82 10.06 -22.90 -11.15
CA SER A 82 8.62 -22.87 -10.99
C SER A 82 7.80 -23.57 -12.09
N ASP A 83 8.44 -24.03 -13.15
CA ASP A 83 7.81 -24.82 -14.23
C ASP A 83 7.83 -26.34 -13.97
N ARG A 84 8.45 -26.76 -12.86
CA ARG A 84 8.62 -28.16 -12.47
C ARG A 84 7.38 -28.71 -11.77
N GLU A 85 6.65 -29.60 -12.44
CA GLU A 85 5.44 -30.23 -11.88
C GLU A 85 5.73 -31.05 -10.61
N GLU A 86 6.97 -31.52 -10.43
CA GLU A 86 7.40 -32.26 -9.24
C GLU A 86 7.33 -31.42 -7.95
N LEU A 87 7.30 -30.08 -8.05
CA LEU A 87 7.15 -29.18 -6.92
C LEU A 87 5.73 -29.13 -6.36
N LEU A 88 4.71 -29.53 -7.13
CA LEU A 88 3.31 -29.36 -6.73
C LEU A 88 2.95 -29.98 -5.36
N PRO A 89 3.38 -31.21 -5.01
CA PRO A 89 3.12 -31.78 -3.70
C PRO A 89 3.72 -30.94 -2.56
N TRP A 90 4.95 -30.43 -2.74
CA TRP A 90 5.60 -29.57 -1.76
C TRP A 90 4.90 -28.20 -1.65
N LEU A 91 4.54 -27.60 -2.79
CA LEU A 91 3.84 -26.31 -2.84
C LEU A 91 2.45 -26.34 -2.20
N ARG A 92 1.75 -27.49 -2.25
CA ARG A 92 0.43 -27.67 -1.64
C ARG A 92 0.46 -27.92 -0.14
N HIS A 93 1.62 -28.24 0.42
CA HIS A 93 1.75 -28.57 1.82
C HIS A 93 1.32 -27.39 2.71
N GLU A 94 0.65 -27.69 3.83
CA GLU A 94 0.10 -26.68 4.74
C GLU A 94 1.16 -25.74 5.30
N ASP A 95 2.36 -26.25 5.60
CA ASP A 95 3.58 -25.49 5.94
C ASP A 95 3.92 -24.31 5.02
N ARG A 96 3.41 -24.29 3.78
CA ARG A 96 3.65 -23.17 2.85
C ARG A 96 2.71 -21.99 3.11
N ARG A 97 1.57 -22.22 3.77
CA ARG A 97 0.62 -21.17 4.18
C ARG A 97 1.14 -20.37 5.36
N GLU A 98 1.92 -21.00 6.23
CA GLU A 98 2.50 -20.41 7.45
C GLU A 98 4.00 -20.12 7.30
N GLU A 99 4.51 -20.04 6.06
CA GLU A 99 5.92 -19.71 5.82
C GLU A 99 6.20 -18.26 6.24
N SER A 100 7.11 -18.07 7.19
CA SER A 100 7.44 -16.75 7.74
C SER A 100 8.53 -16.03 6.96
N ALA A 101 9.23 -16.74 6.06
CA ALA A 101 10.20 -16.14 5.18
C ALA A 101 9.53 -15.12 4.25
N TYR A 102 10.04 -13.88 4.27
CA TYR A 102 9.47 -12.74 3.55
C TYR A 102 9.20 -13.06 2.07
N GLY A 103 7.95 -12.88 1.64
CA GLY A 103 7.53 -13.03 0.24
C GLY A 103 7.39 -14.47 -0.27
N MET A 104 7.58 -15.49 0.58
CA MET A 104 7.54 -16.90 0.16
C MET A 104 6.13 -17.42 -0.06
N THR A 105 5.14 -16.97 0.72
CA THR A 105 3.75 -17.38 0.55
C THR A 105 3.21 -16.92 -0.81
N GLU A 106 3.50 -15.69 -1.21
CA GLU A 106 3.14 -15.15 -2.52
C GLU A 106 3.86 -15.88 -3.65
N ALA A 107 5.16 -16.16 -3.48
CA ALA A 107 5.94 -16.91 -4.47
C ALA A 107 5.43 -18.35 -4.64
N ALA A 108 5.02 -19.01 -3.56
CA ALA A 108 4.42 -20.34 -3.62
C ALA A 108 3.07 -20.32 -4.36
N LEU A 109 2.22 -19.32 -4.11
CA LEU A 109 0.97 -19.13 -4.86
C LEU A 109 1.23 -18.88 -6.34
N ALA A 110 2.21 -18.03 -6.68
CA ALA A 110 2.59 -17.74 -8.05
C ALA A 110 3.05 -19.00 -8.81
N ALA A 111 3.94 -19.79 -8.20
CA ALA A 111 4.41 -21.05 -8.76
C ALA A 111 3.25 -22.04 -8.97
N ARG A 112 2.34 -22.17 -8.00
CA ARG A 112 1.14 -23.01 -8.13
C ARG A 112 0.24 -22.56 -9.28
N GLY A 113 0.05 -21.25 -9.46
CA GLY A 113 -0.68 -20.68 -10.60
C GLY A 113 -0.05 -21.07 -11.94
N ARG A 114 1.27 -20.89 -12.08
CA ARG A 114 2.03 -21.28 -13.30
C ARG A 114 1.92 -22.79 -13.60
N LEU A 115 1.96 -23.63 -12.57
CA LEU A 115 1.81 -25.08 -12.69
C LEU A 115 0.36 -25.53 -12.92
N GLY A 116 -0.61 -24.62 -12.97
CA GLY A 116 -1.99 -24.96 -13.26
C GLY A 116 -2.79 -25.47 -12.05
N ASP A 117 -2.34 -25.23 -10.82
CA ASP A 117 -3.06 -25.68 -9.63
C ASP A 117 -4.27 -24.78 -9.34
N LEU A 118 -5.44 -25.21 -9.82
CA LEU A 118 -6.71 -24.49 -9.61
C LEU A 118 -7.04 -24.25 -8.13
N THR A 119 -6.48 -25.03 -7.20
CA THR A 119 -6.68 -24.80 -5.76
C THR A 119 -5.94 -23.57 -5.22
N ALA A 120 -5.09 -22.93 -6.03
CA ALA A 120 -4.44 -21.66 -5.72
C ALA A 120 -5.30 -20.43 -6.12
N ALA A 121 -6.38 -20.62 -6.89
CA ALA A 121 -7.18 -19.51 -7.41
C ALA A 121 -7.68 -18.52 -6.32
N PRO A 122 -8.22 -18.97 -5.15
CA PRO A 122 -8.63 -18.03 -4.11
C PRO A 122 -7.48 -17.17 -3.58
N GLY A 123 -6.32 -17.78 -3.28
CA GLY A 123 -5.15 -17.03 -2.79
C GLY A 123 -4.58 -16.09 -3.85
N LEU A 124 -4.60 -16.47 -5.13
CA LEU A 124 -4.19 -15.59 -6.23
C LEU A 124 -5.17 -14.43 -6.42
N ALA A 125 -6.48 -14.64 -6.23
CA ALA A 125 -7.48 -13.56 -6.23
C ALA A 125 -7.24 -12.58 -5.08
N GLU A 126 -6.92 -13.06 -3.88
CA GLU A 126 -6.54 -12.21 -2.75
C GLU A 126 -5.31 -11.35 -3.08
N LEU A 127 -4.27 -11.94 -3.70
CA LEU A 127 -3.10 -11.20 -4.15
C LEU A 127 -3.44 -10.16 -5.23
N ALA A 128 -4.23 -10.54 -6.24
CA ALA A 128 -4.74 -9.66 -7.30
C ALA A 128 -5.56 -8.48 -6.74
N PHE A 129 -6.20 -8.69 -5.59
CA PHE A 129 -6.94 -7.70 -4.82
C PHE A 129 -6.12 -7.09 -3.67
N SER A 130 -4.80 -7.17 -3.70
CA SER A 130 -3.92 -6.55 -2.69
C SER A 130 -3.77 -5.03 -2.89
N HIS A 131 -3.41 -4.33 -1.83
CA HIS A 131 -2.98 -2.91 -1.88
C HIS A 131 -1.56 -2.78 -2.42
N TRP A 132 -0.74 -3.82 -2.31
CA TRP A 132 0.63 -3.84 -2.78
C TRP A 132 0.68 -4.16 -4.27
N ARG A 133 1.29 -3.26 -5.05
CA ARG A 133 1.41 -3.41 -6.51
C ARG A 133 2.05 -4.74 -6.92
N HIS A 134 3.15 -5.11 -6.28
CA HIS A 134 3.86 -6.36 -6.59
C HIS A 134 3.01 -7.61 -6.32
N SER A 135 2.22 -7.61 -5.23
CA SER A 135 1.28 -8.70 -4.94
C SER A 135 0.17 -8.76 -5.99
N ARG A 136 -0.36 -7.60 -6.41
CA ARG A 136 -1.37 -7.55 -7.48
C ARG A 136 -0.86 -8.14 -8.78
N GLU A 137 0.30 -7.69 -9.24
CA GLU A 137 0.94 -8.19 -10.46
C GLU A 137 1.19 -9.71 -10.38
N THR A 138 1.59 -10.20 -9.21
CA THR A 138 1.78 -11.64 -8.95
C THR A 138 0.46 -12.42 -9.02
N GLY A 139 -0.58 -11.94 -8.36
CA GLY A 139 -1.91 -12.55 -8.36
C GLY A 139 -2.52 -12.58 -9.76
N ASP A 140 -2.43 -11.46 -10.48
CA ASP A 140 -2.93 -11.30 -11.84
C ASP A 140 -2.27 -12.29 -12.81
N ALA A 141 -0.93 -12.33 -12.81
CA ALA A 141 -0.18 -13.25 -13.65
C ALA A 141 -0.51 -14.72 -13.32
N GLY A 142 -0.68 -15.05 -12.04
CA GLY A 142 -1.08 -16.40 -11.63
C GLY A 142 -2.49 -16.78 -12.09
N LEU A 143 -3.45 -15.87 -11.97
CA LEU A 143 -4.83 -16.10 -12.47
C LEU A 143 -4.87 -16.22 -13.98
N ASP A 144 -4.12 -15.39 -14.72
CA ASP A 144 -4.03 -15.48 -16.18
C ASP A 144 -3.40 -16.80 -16.63
N ALA A 145 -2.38 -17.30 -15.91
CA ALA A 145 -1.82 -18.62 -16.17
C ALA A 145 -2.85 -19.74 -15.97
N LEU A 146 -3.67 -19.67 -14.91
CA LEU A 146 -4.76 -20.62 -14.69
C LEU A 146 -5.83 -20.53 -15.79
N VAL A 147 -6.20 -19.33 -16.22
CA VAL A 147 -7.15 -19.12 -17.33
C VAL A 147 -6.60 -19.67 -18.64
N ALA A 148 -5.33 -19.43 -18.94
CA ALA A 148 -4.70 -19.93 -20.16
C ALA A 148 -4.70 -21.46 -20.23
N ARG A 149 -4.55 -22.15 -19.08
CA ARG A 149 -4.50 -23.61 -19.02
C ARG A 149 -5.87 -24.28 -18.92
N HIS A 150 -6.81 -23.70 -18.15
CA HIS A 150 -8.08 -24.36 -17.80
C HIS A 150 -9.33 -23.61 -18.29
N GLY A 151 -9.16 -22.40 -18.82
CA GLY A 151 -10.25 -21.50 -19.19
C GLY A 151 -10.83 -20.72 -18.01
N ALA A 152 -11.47 -19.58 -18.30
CA ALA A 152 -12.01 -18.68 -17.28
C ALA A 152 -13.12 -19.31 -16.43
N ALA A 153 -13.96 -20.18 -17.03
CA ALA A 153 -15.04 -20.86 -16.32
C ALA A 153 -14.50 -21.74 -15.18
N ALA A 154 -13.44 -22.51 -15.42
CA ALA A 154 -12.85 -23.38 -14.42
C ALA A 154 -12.21 -22.60 -13.24
N VAL A 155 -11.72 -21.39 -13.50
CA VAL A 155 -11.21 -20.49 -12.45
C VAL A 155 -12.37 -19.87 -11.67
N LEU A 156 -13.42 -19.40 -12.36
CA LEU A 156 -14.64 -18.88 -11.72
C LEU A 156 -15.28 -19.90 -10.77
N ASP A 157 -15.33 -21.18 -11.16
CA ASP A 157 -15.87 -22.27 -10.33
C ASP A 157 -15.09 -22.48 -9.01
N ARG A 158 -13.89 -21.91 -8.88
CA ARG A 158 -13.08 -21.95 -7.66
C ARG A 158 -13.18 -20.71 -6.81
N LEU A 159 -13.80 -19.65 -7.31
CA LEU A 159 -13.92 -18.37 -6.61
C LEU A 159 -15.31 -18.23 -6.01
N ASP A 160 -15.37 -17.76 -4.77
CA ASP A 160 -16.62 -17.50 -4.07
C ASP A 160 -17.03 -16.04 -4.29
N ASP A 161 -18.14 -15.81 -5.00
CA ASP A 161 -18.67 -14.48 -5.30
C ASP A 161 -19.06 -13.66 -4.07
N ALA A 162 -19.22 -14.29 -2.90
CA ALA A 162 -19.41 -13.57 -1.66
C ALA A 162 -18.17 -12.72 -1.29
N ARG A 163 -16.97 -13.12 -1.76
CA ARG A 163 -15.70 -12.45 -1.47
C ARG A 163 -15.42 -11.32 -2.47
N PRO A 164 -14.95 -10.15 -2.02
CA PRO A 164 -14.73 -9.00 -2.89
C PRO A 164 -13.68 -9.24 -3.97
N GLU A 165 -12.60 -9.95 -3.68
CA GLU A 165 -11.54 -10.30 -4.63
C GLU A 165 -12.04 -11.16 -5.80
N ALA A 166 -13.00 -12.07 -5.55
CA ALA A 166 -13.62 -12.89 -6.57
C ALA A 166 -14.48 -12.02 -7.50
N ARG A 167 -15.29 -11.11 -6.93
CA ARG A 167 -16.09 -10.15 -7.71
C ARG A 167 -15.22 -9.20 -8.51
N ALA A 168 -14.16 -8.65 -7.91
CA ALA A 168 -13.19 -7.79 -8.60
C ALA A 168 -12.57 -8.49 -9.81
N TRP A 169 -12.13 -9.74 -9.62
CA TRP A 169 -11.56 -10.53 -10.72
C TRP A 169 -12.57 -10.80 -11.83
N ARG A 170 -13.81 -11.17 -11.48
CA ARG A 170 -14.89 -11.35 -12.47
C ARG A 170 -15.13 -10.09 -13.29
N TRP A 171 -15.24 -8.94 -12.65
CA TRP A 171 -15.43 -7.67 -13.37
C TRP A 171 -14.27 -7.36 -14.29
N ARG A 172 -13.03 -7.58 -13.84
CA ARG A 172 -11.85 -7.41 -14.70
C ARG A 172 -11.88 -8.34 -15.92
N ARG A 173 -12.32 -9.59 -15.78
CA ARG A 173 -12.45 -10.52 -16.93
C ARG A 173 -13.48 -10.03 -17.95
N ARG A 174 -14.61 -9.48 -17.49
CA ARG A 174 -15.63 -8.87 -18.36
C ARG A 174 -15.06 -7.66 -19.09
N TRP A 175 -14.32 -6.79 -18.38
CA TRP A 175 -13.63 -5.66 -18.99
C TRP A 175 -12.63 -6.09 -20.07
N HIS A 176 -11.79 -7.10 -19.80
CA HIS A 176 -10.86 -7.65 -20.80
C HIS A 176 -11.57 -8.27 -22.01
N ALA A 177 -12.81 -8.75 -21.84
CA ALA A 177 -13.65 -9.22 -22.94
C ALA A 177 -14.36 -8.08 -23.71
N GLY A 178 -14.12 -6.81 -23.34
CA GLY A 178 -14.75 -5.64 -23.95
C GLY A 178 -16.18 -5.38 -23.47
N GLU A 179 -16.62 -6.00 -22.37
CA GLU A 179 -17.94 -5.75 -21.80
C GLU A 179 -17.97 -4.46 -20.95
N ASP A 180 -19.15 -3.87 -20.82
CA ASP A 180 -19.39 -2.76 -19.90
C ASP A 180 -19.36 -3.24 -18.44
N VAL A 181 -18.52 -2.61 -17.64
CA VAL A 181 -18.33 -2.88 -16.22
C VAL A 181 -18.79 -1.73 -15.33
N THR A 182 -19.47 -0.72 -15.89
CA THR A 182 -19.95 0.44 -15.14
C THR A 182 -20.88 0.05 -13.98
N ALA A 183 -21.63 -1.04 -14.12
CA ALA A 183 -22.47 -1.58 -13.04
C ALA A 183 -21.68 -1.99 -11.78
N ALA A 184 -20.38 -2.26 -11.91
CA ALA A 184 -19.50 -2.62 -10.80
C ALA A 184 -19.23 -1.46 -9.83
N LEU A 185 -19.50 -0.21 -10.23
CA LEU A 185 -19.43 0.94 -9.33
C LEU A 185 -20.43 0.84 -8.16
N ALA A 186 -21.45 -0.01 -8.29
CA ALA A 186 -22.41 -0.30 -7.24
C ALA A 186 -22.04 -1.52 -6.37
N ASP A 187 -20.83 -2.08 -6.50
CA ASP A 187 -20.39 -3.17 -5.62
C ASP A 187 -20.38 -2.68 -4.15
N PRO A 188 -20.89 -3.49 -3.20
CA PRO A 188 -20.90 -3.10 -1.79
C PRO A 188 -19.49 -2.98 -1.18
N ASP A 189 -18.47 -3.57 -1.79
CA ASP A 189 -17.08 -3.39 -1.36
C ASP A 189 -16.44 -2.18 -2.08
N PRO A 190 -15.99 -1.15 -1.35
CA PRO A 190 -15.42 0.05 -1.94
C PRO A 190 -14.13 -0.23 -2.72
N GLY A 191 -13.36 -1.26 -2.34
CA GLY A 191 -12.16 -1.67 -3.06
C GLY A 191 -12.48 -2.24 -4.44
N VAL A 192 -13.61 -2.94 -4.60
CA VAL A 192 -14.07 -3.43 -5.91
C VAL A 192 -14.48 -2.23 -6.78
N ALA A 193 -15.33 -1.35 -6.27
CA ALA A 193 -15.78 -0.18 -7.01
C ALA A 193 -14.61 0.76 -7.40
N HIS A 194 -13.65 0.96 -6.49
CA HIS A 194 -12.43 1.72 -6.77
C HIS A 194 -11.58 1.12 -7.89
N LEU A 195 -11.37 -0.20 -7.90
CA LEU A 195 -10.64 -0.85 -8.98
C LEU A 195 -11.37 -0.70 -10.32
N MET A 196 -12.70 -0.80 -10.30
CA MET A 196 -13.48 -0.73 -11.53
C MET A 196 -13.57 0.67 -12.11
N GLN A 197 -13.58 1.71 -11.27
CA GLN A 197 -13.59 3.09 -11.77
C GLN A 197 -12.34 3.41 -12.60
N ASP A 198 -11.18 2.80 -12.30
CA ASP A 198 -9.94 3.00 -13.07
C ASP A 198 -10.02 2.44 -14.50
N TYR A 199 -10.85 1.41 -14.73
CA TYR A 199 -11.01 0.77 -16.04
C TYR A 199 -11.99 1.52 -16.96
N LEU A 200 -12.77 2.45 -16.42
CA LEU A 200 -13.76 3.21 -17.19
C LEU A 200 -13.09 4.38 -17.95
N THR A 201 -13.45 4.51 -19.22
CA THR A 201 -12.83 5.45 -20.17
C THR A 201 -13.84 6.23 -21.02
N ASP A 202 -15.15 6.05 -20.79
CA ASP A 202 -16.23 6.74 -21.52
C ASP A 202 -16.96 7.77 -20.62
N PRO A 203 -16.60 9.06 -20.70
CA PRO A 203 -17.29 10.13 -19.95
C PRO A 203 -18.78 10.23 -20.26
N ALA A 204 -19.22 9.96 -21.50
CA ALA A 204 -20.63 10.05 -21.87
C ALA A 204 -21.43 8.89 -21.25
N GLY A 205 -20.84 7.69 -21.21
CA GLY A 205 -21.34 6.54 -20.47
C GLY A 205 -21.51 6.83 -18.99
N LEU A 206 -20.47 7.39 -18.35
CA LEU A 206 -20.49 7.76 -16.93
C LEU A 206 -21.58 8.77 -16.60
N ARG A 207 -21.78 9.82 -17.41
CA ARG A 207 -22.88 10.79 -17.24
C ARG A 207 -24.26 10.13 -17.32
N ARG A 208 -24.45 9.17 -18.23
CA ARG A 208 -25.70 8.41 -18.32
C ARG A 208 -25.91 7.52 -17.09
N TYR A 209 -24.85 6.88 -16.62
CA TYR A 209 -24.91 6.05 -15.42
C TYR A 209 -25.22 6.87 -14.17
N LEU A 210 -24.59 8.05 -14.00
CA LEU A 210 -24.85 8.97 -12.89
C LEU A 210 -26.34 9.28 -12.71
N ALA A 211 -27.06 9.53 -13.81
CA ALA A 211 -28.49 9.83 -13.78
C ALA A 211 -29.37 8.64 -13.33
N ALA A 212 -28.85 7.42 -13.40
CA ALA A 212 -29.56 6.18 -13.10
C ALA A 212 -28.86 5.33 -12.03
N ALA A 213 -27.89 5.90 -11.30
CA ALA A 213 -27.07 5.17 -10.36
C ALA A 213 -27.96 4.56 -9.25
N PRO A 214 -27.77 3.28 -8.91
CA PRO A 214 -28.66 2.59 -7.97
C PRO A 214 -28.45 3.01 -6.51
N THR A 215 -27.29 3.59 -6.19
CA THR A 215 -26.93 4.04 -4.85
C THR A 215 -26.15 5.35 -4.92
N VAL A 216 -26.10 6.08 -3.80
CA VAL A 216 -25.27 7.29 -3.67
C VAL A 216 -23.79 6.94 -3.86
N ASP A 217 -23.33 5.81 -3.32
CA ASP A 217 -21.93 5.38 -3.43
C ASP A 217 -21.54 5.12 -4.90
N ALA A 218 -22.43 4.46 -5.66
CA ALA A 218 -22.23 4.24 -7.08
C ALA A 218 -22.18 5.56 -7.87
N ALA A 219 -23.03 6.53 -7.50
CA ALA A 219 -23.00 7.86 -8.08
C ALA A 219 -21.69 8.59 -7.75
N LEU A 220 -21.20 8.51 -6.51
CA LEU A 220 -19.93 9.13 -6.11
C LEU A 220 -18.73 8.49 -6.82
N TRP A 221 -18.70 7.17 -6.97
CA TRP A 221 -17.66 6.51 -7.75
C TRP A 221 -17.70 6.88 -9.24
N ALA A 222 -18.90 7.00 -9.83
CA ALA A 222 -19.04 7.47 -11.20
C ALA A 222 -18.62 8.93 -11.36
N ALA A 223 -18.93 9.79 -10.37
CA ALA A 223 -18.48 11.18 -10.34
C ALA A 223 -16.95 11.27 -10.22
N TYR A 224 -16.34 10.42 -9.40
CA TYR A 224 -14.89 10.35 -9.27
C TYR A 224 -14.21 9.87 -10.56
N ALA A 225 -14.71 8.81 -11.20
CA ALA A 225 -14.22 8.38 -12.51
C ALA A 225 -14.37 9.47 -13.57
N LEU A 226 -15.52 10.16 -13.59
CA LEU A 226 -15.76 11.26 -14.52
C LEU A 226 -14.77 12.40 -14.28
N HIS A 227 -14.53 12.78 -13.03
CA HIS A 227 -13.54 13.79 -12.67
C HIS A 227 -12.13 13.38 -13.12
N ARG A 228 -11.70 12.13 -12.87
CA ARG A 228 -10.40 11.62 -13.32
C ARG A 228 -10.19 11.75 -14.83
N LEU A 229 -11.26 11.59 -15.62
CA LEU A 229 -11.20 11.65 -17.09
C LEU A 229 -11.32 13.07 -17.66
N THR A 230 -11.89 14.00 -16.92
CA THR A 230 -12.25 15.34 -17.43
C THR A 230 -11.56 16.49 -16.71
N GLU A 231 -11.09 16.24 -15.48
CA GLU A 231 -10.57 17.21 -14.53
C GLU A 231 -11.54 18.37 -14.23
N ASP A 232 -12.83 18.22 -14.55
CA ASP A 232 -13.83 19.27 -14.37
C ASP A 232 -14.34 19.29 -12.93
N VAL A 233 -13.72 20.13 -12.10
CA VAL A 233 -14.13 20.35 -10.70
C VAL A 233 -15.53 20.96 -10.60
N THR A 234 -15.96 21.76 -11.59
CA THR A 234 -17.29 22.39 -11.55
C THR A 234 -18.38 21.35 -11.76
N GLU A 235 -18.17 20.43 -12.70
CA GLU A 235 -19.06 19.29 -12.91
C GLU A 235 -19.10 18.38 -11.68
N THR A 236 -17.94 18.04 -11.10
CA THR A 236 -17.89 17.23 -9.87
C THR A 236 -18.66 17.88 -8.72
N ARG A 237 -18.48 19.20 -8.50
CA ARG A 237 -19.22 19.95 -7.48
C ARG A 237 -20.71 19.95 -7.73
N ALA A 238 -21.14 20.18 -8.97
CA ALA A 238 -22.57 20.16 -9.31
C ALA A 238 -23.21 18.79 -9.03
N VAL A 239 -22.51 17.69 -9.33
CA VAL A 239 -22.96 16.33 -9.01
C VAL A 239 -23.00 16.12 -7.49
N HIS A 240 -21.96 16.51 -6.75
CA HIS A 240 -21.93 16.40 -5.29
C HIS A 240 -23.06 17.18 -4.61
N GLU A 241 -23.35 18.39 -5.10
CA GLU A 241 -24.48 19.22 -4.65
C GLU A 241 -25.83 18.56 -4.94
N ALA A 242 -26.02 18.02 -6.15
CA ALA A 242 -27.25 17.33 -6.53
C ALA A 242 -27.50 16.07 -5.68
N LEU A 243 -26.44 15.40 -5.21
CA LEU A 243 -26.51 14.26 -4.30
C LEU A 243 -26.74 14.66 -2.83
N GLY A 244 -26.83 15.96 -2.51
CA GLY A 244 -27.03 16.46 -1.15
C GLY A 244 -25.75 16.56 -0.32
N ARG A 245 -24.58 16.67 -0.98
CA ARG A 245 -23.25 16.76 -0.36
C ARG A 245 -22.98 15.64 0.65
N PRO A 246 -23.12 14.35 0.26
CA PRO A 246 -22.87 13.23 1.17
C PRO A 246 -21.42 13.28 1.70
N ARG A 247 -21.27 13.02 2.99
CA ARG A 247 -19.98 13.00 3.71
C ARG A 247 -19.94 11.85 4.71
N VAL A 248 -18.75 11.37 5.04
CA VAL A 248 -18.59 10.39 6.14
C VAL A 248 -18.69 11.15 7.45
N GLU A 249 -19.75 10.91 8.22
CA GLU A 249 -19.91 11.50 9.53
C GLU A 249 -18.95 10.84 10.53
N VAL A 250 -18.13 11.65 11.19
CA VAL A 250 -17.22 11.21 12.25
C VAL A 250 -17.56 12.02 13.50
N GLU A 251 -18.19 11.36 14.47
CA GLU A 251 -18.59 12.01 15.73
C GLU A 251 -17.37 12.58 16.46
N GLY A 252 -17.48 13.83 16.93
CA GLY A 252 -16.40 14.54 17.63
C GLY A 252 -15.31 15.15 16.74
N LEU A 253 -15.33 14.91 15.42
CA LEU A 253 -14.35 15.50 14.51
C LEU A 253 -14.69 16.96 14.20
N ALA A 254 -13.82 17.89 14.62
CA ALA A 254 -14.00 19.31 14.34
C ALA A 254 -13.77 19.64 12.86
N GLU A 255 -14.56 20.55 12.30
CA GLU A 255 -14.57 20.87 10.85
C GLU A 255 -13.24 21.42 10.31
N ASP A 256 -12.50 22.19 11.10
CA ASP A 256 -11.16 22.66 10.75
C ASP A 256 -10.15 21.51 10.67
N VAL A 257 -10.18 20.60 11.64
CA VAL A 257 -9.34 19.39 11.67
C VAL A 257 -9.72 18.44 10.53
N ARG A 258 -11.03 18.25 10.30
CA ARG A 258 -11.55 17.50 9.16
C ARG A 258 -10.97 18.04 7.86
N ARG A 259 -11.07 19.34 7.63
CA ARG A 259 -10.57 19.97 6.40
C ARG A 259 -9.07 19.76 6.21
N ALA A 260 -8.27 19.85 7.28
CA ALA A 260 -6.85 19.54 7.22
C ALA A 260 -6.60 18.07 6.81
N ILE A 261 -7.26 17.13 7.47
CA ILE A 261 -7.14 15.68 7.20
C ILE A 261 -7.63 15.32 5.78
N VAL A 262 -8.77 15.86 5.34
CA VAL A 262 -9.34 15.58 4.02
C VAL A 262 -8.42 16.07 2.91
N HIS A 263 -7.86 17.27 3.05
CA HIS A 263 -7.00 17.82 2.01
C HIS A 263 -5.58 17.23 2.01
N GLU A 264 -5.10 16.74 3.15
CA GLU A 264 -3.85 15.99 3.23
C GLU A 264 -4.00 14.58 2.63
N TYR A 265 -4.96 13.81 3.11
CA TYR A 265 -5.04 12.38 2.82
C TYR A 265 -6.03 12.02 1.71
N GLY A 266 -7.03 12.85 1.43
CA GLY A 266 -8.14 12.51 0.53
C GLY A 266 -7.71 12.20 -0.89
N ALA A 267 -6.70 12.89 -1.42
CA ALA A 267 -6.22 12.68 -2.79
C ALA A 267 -5.50 11.34 -2.97
N TRP A 268 -4.80 10.87 -1.94
CA TRP A 268 -3.94 9.68 -1.97
C TRP A 268 -4.48 8.52 -1.13
N CYS A 269 -5.69 8.67 -0.60
CA CYS A 269 -6.30 7.63 0.21
C CYS A 269 -6.42 6.33 -0.60
N GLU A 270 -6.30 5.21 0.09
CA GLU A 270 -6.18 3.89 -0.52
C GLU A 270 -7.51 3.39 -1.08
N LYS A 271 -7.47 2.38 -1.95
CA LYS A 271 -8.65 1.88 -2.68
C LYS A 271 -9.86 1.48 -1.83
N GLN A 272 -9.66 1.10 -0.57
CA GLN A 272 -10.74 0.74 0.35
C GLN A 272 -11.43 1.96 1.01
N SER A 273 -10.92 3.16 0.75
CA SER A 273 -11.50 4.38 1.32
C SER A 273 -12.88 4.66 0.73
N ASP A 274 -13.79 5.11 1.58
CA ASP A 274 -15.12 5.58 1.18
C ASP A 274 -14.98 6.69 0.13
N PRO A 275 -15.71 6.62 -1.00
CA PRO A 275 -15.61 7.62 -2.07
C PRO A 275 -15.94 9.04 -1.62
N ARG A 276 -16.73 9.20 -0.54
CA ARG A 276 -17.08 10.52 0.02
C ARG A 276 -15.85 11.31 0.42
N TRP A 277 -14.78 10.69 0.94
CA TRP A 277 -13.56 11.41 1.31
C TRP A 277 -12.87 12.05 0.10
N ARG A 278 -12.81 11.34 -1.02
CA ARG A 278 -12.22 11.84 -2.27
C ARG A 278 -13.07 12.96 -2.87
N ILE A 279 -14.39 12.73 -2.96
CA ILE A 279 -15.30 13.72 -3.51
C ILE A 279 -15.34 14.98 -2.64
N GLU A 280 -15.29 14.84 -1.32
CA GLU A 280 -15.19 15.98 -0.40
C GLU A 280 -13.93 16.78 -0.68
N GLN A 281 -12.74 16.15 -0.72
CA GLN A 281 -11.48 16.82 -1.04
C GLN A 281 -11.53 17.60 -2.36
N LEU A 282 -12.16 17.06 -3.40
CA LEU A 282 -12.32 17.72 -4.69
C LEU A 282 -13.32 18.88 -4.65
N CYS A 283 -14.38 18.74 -3.86
CA CYS A 283 -15.49 19.70 -3.84
C CYS A 283 -15.28 20.84 -2.84
N THR A 284 -14.45 20.65 -1.81
CA THR A 284 -14.18 21.67 -0.78
C THR A 284 -12.92 22.48 -1.09
N GLN A 285 -12.82 23.66 -0.47
CA GLN A 285 -11.63 24.50 -0.58
C GLN A 285 -10.56 24.00 0.40
N PRO A 286 -9.29 23.83 -0.06
CA PRO A 286 -8.20 23.48 0.83
C PRO A 286 -8.00 24.55 1.92
N PRO A 287 -7.51 24.16 3.11
CA PRO A 287 -7.07 25.14 4.09
C PRO A 287 -5.94 26.00 3.49
N GLU A 288 -5.81 27.24 3.97
CA GLU A 288 -4.67 28.07 3.61
C GLU A 288 -3.38 27.36 4.07
N PRO A 289 -2.38 27.16 3.18
CA PRO A 289 -1.14 26.53 3.56
C PRO A 289 -0.49 27.28 4.73
N PRO A 290 -0.14 26.60 5.83
CA PRO A 290 0.45 27.27 6.97
C PRO A 290 1.84 27.81 6.63
N ASP A 291 2.13 29.04 7.06
CA ASP A 291 3.51 29.52 7.17
C ASP A 291 4.19 28.78 8.33
N GLN A 292 4.78 27.63 7.99
CA GLN A 292 5.39 26.72 8.97
C GLN A 292 6.48 27.43 9.78
N GLU A 293 7.32 28.24 9.13
CA GLU A 293 8.40 28.95 9.82
C GLU A 293 7.83 29.97 10.82
N ALA A 294 6.78 30.71 10.45
CA ALA A 294 6.10 31.61 11.38
C ALA A 294 5.41 30.87 12.52
N GLN A 295 4.81 29.71 12.26
CA GLN A 295 4.21 28.87 13.30
C GLN A 295 5.27 28.38 14.29
N LEU A 296 6.37 27.81 13.80
CA LEU A 296 7.48 27.35 14.63
C LEU A 296 8.05 28.48 15.49
N ARG A 297 8.35 29.65 14.89
CA ARG A 297 8.82 30.83 15.63
C ARG A 297 7.82 31.26 16.70
N ARG A 298 6.52 31.28 16.38
CA ARG A 298 5.46 31.67 17.32
C ARG A 298 5.34 30.68 18.49
N ALA A 299 5.40 29.39 18.22
CA ALA A 299 5.35 28.36 19.26
C ALA A 299 6.59 28.39 20.16
N THR A 300 7.80 28.45 19.60
CA THR A 300 9.05 28.60 20.38
C THR A 300 9.02 29.88 21.22
N ALA A 301 8.53 30.99 20.69
CA ALA A 301 8.39 32.22 21.47
C ALA A 301 7.37 32.08 22.62
N ALA A 302 6.24 31.42 22.39
CA ALA A 302 5.21 31.20 23.40
C ALA A 302 5.70 30.31 24.55
N LEU A 303 6.35 29.18 24.23
CA LEU A 303 6.96 28.29 25.22
C LEU A 303 8.09 29.00 25.99
N GLY A 304 8.91 29.79 25.29
CA GLY A 304 9.97 30.58 25.92
C GLY A 304 9.40 31.63 26.90
N ALA A 305 8.32 32.32 26.52
CA ALA A 305 7.64 33.29 27.38
C ALA A 305 6.98 32.64 28.61
N ALA A 306 6.57 31.38 28.51
CA ALA A 306 6.08 30.57 29.62
C ALA A 306 7.22 30.01 30.51
N GLY A 307 8.49 30.23 30.16
CA GLY A 307 9.64 29.76 30.94
C GLY A 307 10.02 28.30 30.70
N LEU A 308 9.47 27.66 29.65
CA LEU A 308 9.64 26.23 29.37
C LEU A 308 10.95 25.88 28.65
N ALA A 309 11.78 26.87 28.33
CA ALA A 309 13.10 26.72 27.69
C ALA A 309 13.11 25.78 26.45
N PRO A 310 12.33 26.10 25.39
CA PRO A 310 12.23 25.26 24.20
C PRO A 310 13.55 25.19 23.43
N ARG A 311 13.88 24.00 22.90
CA ARG A 311 14.95 23.78 21.95
C ARG A 311 14.52 24.17 20.53
N PRO A 312 15.48 24.32 19.58
CA PRO A 312 15.13 24.49 18.17
C PRO A 312 14.21 23.36 17.69
N PRO A 313 13.11 23.68 16.98
CA PRO A 313 12.26 22.65 16.39
C PRO A 313 13.01 21.84 15.34
N VAL A 314 12.73 20.54 15.29
CA VAL A 314 13.24 19.62 14.25
C VAL A 314 12.07 18.91 13.57
N SER A 315 12.23 18.52 12.30
CA SER A 315 11.21 17.70 11.63
C SER A 315 11.09 16.33 12.30
N CYS A 316 9.92 15.68 12.22
CA CYS A 316 9.76 14.32 12.76
C CYS A 316 10.74 13.32 12.12
N GLY A 317 11.04 13.44 10.82
CA GLY A 317 12.04 12.60 10.15
C GLY A 317 13.45 12.77 10.73
N GLU A 318 13.83 14.00 11.08
CA GLU A 318 15.09 14.29 11.77
C GLU A 318 15.09 13.74 13.20
N ALA A 319 14.01 13.94 13.96
CA ALA A 319 13.85 13.43 15.32
C ALA A 319 13.98 11.89 15.38
N HIS A 320 13.36 11.19 14.43
CA HIS A 320 13.41 9.73 14.31
C HIS A 320 14.63 9.22 13.53
N ARG A 321 15.42 10.12 12.93
CA ARG A 321 16.58 9.85 12.06
C ARG A 321 16.26 9.03 10.81
N GLN A 322 14.99 8.95 10.42
CA GLN A 322 14.50 8.31 9.20
C GLN A 322 13.05 8.75 8.94
N GLY A 323 12.57 8.50 7.72
CA GLY A 323 11.19 8.77 7.35
C GLY A 323 10.85 10.24 7.17
N ASP A 324 9.56 10.52 6.99
CA ASP A 324 8.99 11.86 6.87
C ASP A 324 7.58 11.87 7.48
N GLY A 325 6.96 13.05 7.61
CA GLY A 325 5.66 13.16 8.25
C GLY A 325 5.08 14.56 8.31
N THR A 326 4.01 14.71 9.07
CA THR A 326 3.18 15.92 9.09
C THR A 326 3.40 16.76 10.35
N TYR A 327 4.57 16.69 10.98
CA TYR A 327 4.85 17.47 12.18
C TYR A 327 6.34 17.73 12.46
N HIS A 328 6.57 18.72 13.32
CA HIS A 328 7.85 19.02 13.96
C HIS A 328 7.80 18.67 15.45
N VAL A 329 8.95 18.29 15.99
CA VAL A 329 9.17 18.06 17.43
C VAL A 329 9.86 19.29 18.02
N ILE A 330 9.32 19.79 19.14
CA ILE A 330 9.99 20.76 19.99
C ILE A 330 10.22 20.11 21.35
N GLU A 331 11.48 19.86 21.68
CA GLU A 331 11.86 19.47 23.03
C GLU A 331 11.86 20.70 23.96
N TYR A 332 11.40 20.52 25.19
CA TYR A 332 11.39 21.56 26.21
C TYR A 332 11.52 20.95 27.62
N GLY A 333 11.96 21.76 28.59
CA GLY A 333 12.17 21.30 29.96
C GLY A 333 13.06 20.04 30.08
N ASP A 334 12.75 19.19 31.06
CA ASP A 334 13.48 17.94 31.36
C ASP A 334 13.11 16.80 30.39
N GLY A 335 13.30 17.01 29.08
CA GLY A 335 13.11 15.98 28.06
C GLY A 335 11.65 15.74 27.64
N ARG A 336 10.77 16.73 27.85
CA ARG A 336 9.40 16.71 27.33
C ARG A 336 9.39 17.08 25.85
N GLU A 337 8.46 16.52 25.10
CA GLU A 337 8.31 16.75 23.67
C GLU A 337 6.91 17.31 23.36
N LEU A 338 6.88 18.26 22.44
CA LEU A 338 5.66 18.80 21.84
C LEU A 338 5.69 18.52 20.33
N PHE A 339 4.55 18.20 19.76
CA PHE A 339 4.33 18.08 18.33
C PHE A 339 3.60 19.31 17.78
N LEU A 340 4.11 19.85 16.67
CA LEU A 340 3.46 20.90 15.89
C LEU A 340 3.17 20.40 14.48
N SER A 341 1.89 20.35 14.13
CA SER A 341 1.46 19.86 12.83
C SER A 341 1.88 20.80 11.70
N THR A 342 2.26 20.24 10.56
CA THR A 342 2.46 20.97 9.31
C THR A 342 1.15 21.21 8.56
N LEU A 343 0.03 20.64 9.02
CA LEU A 343 -1.29 20.72 8.37
C LEU A 343 -2.12 21.93 8.83
N GLY A 344 -1.66 22.63 9.86
CA GLY A 344 -2.36 23.77 10.45
C GLY A 344 -1.83 24.10 11.84
N PRO A 345 -2.42 25.09 12.53
CA PRO A 345 -1.97 25.52 13.84
C PRO A 345 -2.42 24.53 14.94
N TYR A 346 -2.10 23.25 14.78
CA TYR A 346 -2.42 22.19 15.73
C TYR A 346 -1.18 21.83 16.54
N ALA A 347 -1.34 21.75 17.85
CA ALA A 347 -0.30 21.38 18.78
C ALA A 347 -0.79 20.27 19.70
N GLY A 348 0.11 19.44 20.20
CA GLY A 348 -0.20 18.42 21.18
C GLY A 348 1.06 17.76 21.71
N ASP A 349 0.89 16.85 22.65
CA ASP A 349 1.93 15.99 23.20
C ASP A 349 1.30 14.66 23.63
N HIS A 350 2.10 13.80 24.25
CA HIS A 350 1.61 12.55 24.83
C HIS A 350 1.19 12.68 26.30
N GLU A 351 1.59 13.75 26.99
CA GLU A 351 1.48 13.88 28.45
C GLU A 351 0.40 14.87 28.93
N ASP A 352 -0.21 15.61 28.01
CA ASP A 352 -1.16 16.72 28.20
C ASP A 352 -0.63 17.78 29.19
N ASP A 353 0.56 18.34 28.92
CA ASP A 353 1.17 19.35 29.79
C ASP A 353 0.33 20.64 29.85
N PRO A 354 -0.27 20.99 31.02
CA PRO A 354 -1.16 22.14 31.12
C PRO A 354 -0.46 23.49 30.88
N GLU A 355 0.83 23.61 31.20
CA GLU A 355 1.58 24.86 31.03
C GLU A 355 1.91 25.09 29.55
N ALA A 356 2.38 24.05 28.86
CA ALA A 356 2.63 24.11 27.43
C ALA A 356 1.34 24.34 26.64
N ARG A 357 0.26 23.64 27.01
CA ARG A 357 -1.08 23.84 26.45
C ARG A 357 -1.54 25.28 26.57
N ALA A 358 -1.51 25.84 27.78
CA ALA A 358 -1.95 27.22 28.01
C ALA A 358 -1.14 28.23 27.19
N ALA A 359 0.18 28.03 27.09
CA ALA A 359 1.06 28.89 26.31
C ALA A 359 0.73 28.86 24.81
N LEU A 360 0.49 27.67 24.24
CA LEU A 360 0.20 27.52 22.82
C LEU A 360 -1.22 27.92 22.45
N GLU A 361 -2.21 27.63 23.28
CA GLU A 361 -3.59 28.11 23.08
C GLU A 361 -3.63 29.65 23.09
N ALA A 362 -2.90 30.30 24.01
CA ALA A 362 -2.75 31.75 24.03
C ALA A 362 -2.04 32.31 22.77
N ALA A 363 -1.18 31.51 22.14
CA ALA A 363 -0.52 31.85 20.88
C ALA A 363 -1.33 31.49 19.62
N GLY A 364 -2.60 31.10 19.79
CA GLY A 364 -3.53 30.82 18.70
C GLY A 364 -3.42 29.42 18.11
N PHE A 365 -2.76 28.49 18.79
CA PHE A 365 -2.78 27.08 18.40
C PHE A 365 -3.99 26.37 18.99
N ARG A 366 -4.48 25.38 18.27
CA ARG A 366 -5.48 24.44 18.78
C ARG A 366 -4.76 23.26 19.41
N TRP A 367 -4.96 23.07 20.71
CA TRP A 367 -4.46 21.90 21.42
C TRP A 367 -5.31 20.65 21.12
N ILE A 368 -4.63 19.58 20.71
CA ILE A 368 -5.18 18.25 20.48
C ILE A 368 -4.94 17.42 21.73
N ASP A 369 -5.87 17.48 22.66
CA ASP A 369 -5.86 16.67 23.89
C ASP A 369 -6.19 15.19 23.61
N ALA A 370 -6.07 14.35 24.63
CA ALA A 370 -6.32 12.91 24.51
C ALA A 370 -7.73 12.57 23.99
N GLU A 371 -8.76 13.34 24.41
CA GLU A 371 -10.14 13.11 23.97
C GLU A 371 -10.30 13.42 22.47
N ARG A 372 -9.85 14.60 22.02
CA ARG A 372 -9.92 14.99 20.60
C ARG A 372 -9.01 14.13 19.74
N GLY A 373 -7.81 13.83 20.24
CA GLY A 373 -6.79 13.03 19.59
C GLY A 373 -7.27 11.60 19.34
N ALA A 374 -8.06 11.03 20.25
CA ALA A 374 -8.58 9.67 20.15
C ALA A 374 -9.77 9.49 19.19
N VAL A 375 -10.34 10.58 18.64
CA VAL A 375 -11.43 10.50 17.67
C VAL A 375 -10.99 9.70 16.43
N ARG A 376 -11.66 8.58 16.16
CA ARG A 376 -11.31 7.65 15.08
C ARG A 376 -11.91 8.10 13.76
N VAL A 377 -11.07 8.42 12.78
CA VAL A 377 -11.50 8.79 11.42
C VAL A 377 -11.73 7.52 10.60
N THR A 378 -12.99 7.16 10.41
CA THR A 378 -13.42 5.93 9.72
C THR A 378 -13.54 6.12 8.21
N GLY A 379 -13.44 5.02 7.47
CA GLY A 379 -13.58 5.03 6.01
C GLY A 379 -12.47 5.74 5.24
N LEU A 380 -11.48 6.35 5.91
CA LEU A 380 -10.31 6.96 5.29
C LEU A 380 -9.14 5.96 5.37
N GLY A 381 -8.80 5.33 4.26
CA GLY A 381 -7.69 4.39 4.17
C GLY A 381 -6.37 5.11 4.03
N VAL A 382 -5.68 5.31 5.16
CA VAL A 382 -4.29 5.80 5.22
C VAL A 382 -3.39 4.63 5.62
N TYR A 383 -2.29 4.46 4.90
CA TYR A 383 -1.29 3.46 5.25
C TYR A 383 -0.52 3.89 6.51
N TYR A 384 -0.33 2.98 7.46
CA TYR A 384 0.45 3.23 8.67
C TYR A 384 1.04 1.93 9.20
N PHE A 385 2.38 1.81 9.24
CA PHE A 385 3.13 0.63 9.70
C PHE A 385 2.56 -0.73 9.23
N GLY A 386 2.36 -0.88 7.92
CA GLY A 386 1.85 -2.12 7.33
C GLY A 386 0.33 -2.27 7.38
N ALA A 387 -0.36 -1.50 8.23
CA ALA A 387 -1.80 -1.54 8.41
C ALA A 387 -2.52 -0.44 7.62
N ARG A 388 -3.78 -0.69 7.31
CA ARG A 388 -4.73 0.27 6.70
C ARG A 388 -6.03 0.25 7.50
N ILE A 389 -5.87 0.48 8.79
CA ILE A 389 -6.98 0.59 9.74
C ILE A 389 -7.37 2.06 9.87
N PRO A 390 -8.59 2.38 10.34
CA PRO A 390 -8.91 3.74 10.74
C PRO A 390 -7.80 4.30 11.63
N LEU A 391 -7.44 5.55 11.45
CA LEU A 391 -6.47 6.26 12.29
C LEU A 391 -7.22 7.28 13.14
N ASP A 392 -6.65 7.64 14.27
CA ASP A 392 -7.19 8.69 15.11
C ASP A 392 -6.66 10.07 14.69
N VAL A 393 -7.30 11.13 15.18
CA VAL A 393 -6.94 12.52 14.86
C VAL A 393 -5.49 12.82 15.23
N HIS A 394 -5.01 12.32 16.37
CA HIS A 394 -3.61 12.53 16.79
C HIS A 394 -2.65 11.95 15.75
N THR A 395 -2.86 10.70 15.34
CA THR A 395 -2.02 10.01 14.35
C THR A 395 -2.08 10.69 12.98
N LEU A 396 -3.23 11.23 12.58
CA LEU A 396 -3.38 11.92 11.29
C LEU A 396 -2.83 13.36 11.30
N LEU A 397 -2.81 14.05 12.44
CA LEU A 397 -2.21 15.40 12.50
C LEU A 397 -0.70 15.35 12.73
N PHE A 398 -0.22 14.32 13.44
CA PHE A 398 1.17 14.08 13.80
C PHE A 398 1.66 12.75 13.18
N TYR A 399 1.39 12.59 11.89
CA TYR A 399 1.75 11.40 11.14
C TYR A 399 3.25 11.33 10.92
N TRP A 400 3.83 10.14 11.06
CA TRP A 400 5.20 9.84 10.66
C TRP A 400 5.27 8.41 10.12
N GLN A 401 6.10 8.20 9.12
CA GLN A 401 6.39 6.90 8.54
C GLN A 401 7.85 6.80 8.11
N ASP A 402 8.45 5.63 8.29
CA ASP A 402 9.85 5.30 7.99
C ASP A 402 10.22 5.25 6.50
#